data_AF-A0A7Y6ZS48-F1
#
_entry.id   AF-A0A7Y6ZS48-F1
#
_cell.length_a   1.000
_cell.length_b   1.000
_cell.length_c   1.000
_cell.angle_alpha   90.00
_cell.angle_beta   90.00
_cell.angle_gamma   90.00
#
_symmetry.space_group_name_H-M   'P 1'
#
loop_
_entity.id
_entity.type
_entity.pdbx_description
1 polymer ?
#
loop_
_entity_poly.entity_id
_entity_poly.type
_entity_poly.pdbx_seq_one_letter_code
_entity_poly.pdbx_strand_id
1 'polypeptide(L)' 'MKLSHLIVVLSLTVFSTACSNWIYRIDIPQGNFLDEHDVEKLRIGMTKEQVEFVLGRPILKDAFDKDTWYYYYEMKR' A
#
# COMPACT_ATOMS: atom_id res chain seq x y z
N MET A 1 11.29 -29.28 -44.81
CA MET A 1 12.16 -28.09 -44.65
C MET A 1 11.35 -26.80 -44.44
N LYS A 2 10.48 -26.36 -45.37
CA LYS A 2 9.70 -25.12 -45.19
C LYS A 2 8.77 -25.11 -43.96
N LEU A 3 8.06 -26.23 -43.72
CA LEU A 3 7.16 -26.37 -42.56
C LEU A 3 7.91 -26.41 -41.22
N SER A 4 9.06 -27.08 -41.18
CA SER A 4 9.91 -27.13 -39.97
C SER A 4 10.48 -25.77 -39.61
N HIS A 5 10.87 -24.94 -40.60
CA HIS A 5 11.30 -23.56 -40.35
C HIS A 5 10.14 -22.68 -39.83
N LEU A 6 8.93 -22.87 -40.36
CA LEU A 6 7.74 -22.14 -39.89
C LEU A 6 7.43 -22.45 -38.42
N ILE A 7 7.52 -23.72 -38.02
CA ILE A 7 7.28 -24.15 -36.63
C ILE A 7 8.35 -23.57 -35.69
N VAL A 8 9.61 -23.52 -36.11
CA VAL A 8 10.70 -22.94 -35.31
C VAL A 8 10.55 -21.43 -35.13
N VAL A 9 10.16 -20.71 -36.19
CA VAL A 9 9.91 -19.25 -36.10
C VAL A 9 8.70 -18.96 -35.21
N LEU A 10 7.65 -19.77 -35.30
CA LEU A 10 6.45 -19.62 -34.48
C LEU A 10 6.75 -19.91 -33.00
N SER A 11 7.56 -20.93 -32.68
CA SER A 11 7.91 -21.19 -31.28
C SER A 11 8.78 -20.06 -30.71
N LEU A 12 9.75 -19.56 -31.47
CA LEU A 12 10.66 -18.50 -31.03
C LEU A 12 9.92 -17.19 -30.71
N THR A 13 8.89 -16.86 -31.49
CA THR A 13 8.05 -15.67 -31.26
C THR A 13 7.13 -15.80 -30.05
N VAL A 14 6.68 -17.00 -29.70
CA VAL A 14 5.86 -17.25 -28.50
C VAL A 14 6.71 -17.24 -27.23
N PHE A 15 7.92 -17.79 -27.28
CA PHE A 15 8.81 -17.84 -26.11
C PHE A 15 9.48 -16.50 -25.79
N SER A 16 9.60 -15.57 -26.74
CA SER A 16 10.21 -14.26 -26.48
C SER A 16 9.38 -13.37 -25.54
N THR A 17 8.06 -13.59 -25.42
CA THR A 17 7.19 -12.83 -24.52
C THR A 17 7.11 -13.39 -23.10
N ALA A 18 7.67 -14.57 -22.84
CA ALA A 18 7.50 -15.30 -21.58
C ALA A 18 8.08 -14.59 -20.34
N CYS A 19 9.03 -13.66 -20.52
CA CYS A 19 9.71 -12.96 -19.42
C CYS A 19 9.24 -11.50 -19.22
N SER A 20 8.18 -11.07 -19.89
CA SER A 20 7.80 -9.64 -19.95
C SER A 20 7.25 -9.04 -18.65
N ASN A 21 6.75 -9.87 -17.71
CA ASN A 21 6.05 -9.39 -16.51
C ASN A 21 6.60 -9.91 -15.16
N TRP A 22 7.86 -10.34 -15.11
CA TRP A 22 8.49 -10.75 -13.84
C TRP A 22 9.11 -9.54 -13.10
N ILE A 23 8.29 -8.54 -12.77
CA ILE A 23 8.73 -7.42 -11.92
C ILE A 23 8.17 -7.66 -10.53
N TYR A 24 9.04 -8.08 -9.60
CA TYR A 24 8.67 -8.16 -8.19
C TYR A 24 8.56 -6.74 -7.61
N ARG A 25 7.44 -6.47 -6.95
CA ARG A 25 7.25 -5.27 -6.12
C ARG A 25 6.99 -5.72 -4.70
N ILE A 26 7.64 -5.05 -3.76
CA ILE A 26 7.39 -5.25 -2.34
C ILE A 26 6.17 -4.42 -1.94
N ASP A 27 5.32 -4.99 -1.10
CA ASP A 27 4.21 -4.27 -0.49
C ASP A 27 4.76 -3.17 0.44
N ILE A 28 4.26 -1.95 0.28
CA ILE A 28 4.73 -0.80 1.07
C ILE A 28 3.60 -0.33 1.99
N PRO A 29 3.76 -0.43 3.33
CA PRO A 29 2.84 0.20 4.27
C PRO A 29 2.95 1.71 4.20
N GLN A 30 1.81 2.39 4.14
CA GLN A 30 1.73 3.84 4.16
C GLN A 30 0.76 4.28 5.24
N GLY A 31 1.22 5.23 6.06
CA GLY A 31 0.39 5.90 7.06
C GLY A 31 0.55 5.40 8.50
N ASN A 32 -0.47 5.63 9.32
CA ASN A 32 -0.50 5.27 10.73
C ASN A 32 -1.07 3.86 10.90
N PHE A 33 -0.26 2.93 11.39
CA PHE A 33 -0.79 1.65 11.84
C PHE A 33 -1.67 1.87 13.08
N LEU A 34 -2.88 1.31 13.06
CA LEU A 34 -3.83 1.40 14.16
C LEU A 34 -4.18 0.00 14.65
N ASP A 35 -4.04 -0.22 15.95
CA ASP A 35 -4.58 -1.39 16.62
C ASP A 35 -5.99 -1.06 17.14
N GLU A 36 -6.94 -1.97 16.94
CA GLU A 36 -8.31 -1.81 17.43
C GLU A 36 -8.34 -1.61 18.96
N HIS A 37 -7.46 -2.31 19.68
CA HIS A 37 -7.32 -2.17 21.13
C HIS A 37 -6.93 -0.75 21.56
N ASP A 38 -6.11 -0.05 20.77
CA ASP A 38 -5.71 1.33 21.08
C ASP A 38 -6.82 2.32 20.74
N VAL A 39 -7.55 2.09 19.64
CA VAL A 39 -8.72 2.89 19.29
C VAL A 39 -9.80 2.80 20.36
N GLU A 40 -10.03 1.61 20.92
CA GLU A 40 -10.98 1.39 22.01
C GLU A 40 -10.62 2.12 23.32
N LYS A 41 -9.37 2.55 23.51
CA LYS A 41 -8.97 3.35 24.69
C LYS A 41 -9.42 4.80 24.59
N LEU A 42 -9.76 5.28 23.39
CA LEU A 42 -10.20 6.65 23.20
C LEU A 42 -11.53 6.94 23.93
N ARG A 43 -11.62 8.13 24.52
CA ARG A 43 -12.81 8.63 25.21
C ARG A 43 -13.09 10.07 24.82
N ILE A 44 -14.37 10.42 24.79
CA ILE A 44 -14.81 11.81 24.56
C ILE A 44 -14.24 12.69 25.68
N GLY A 45 -13.72 13.86 25.30
CA GLY A 45 -13.12 14.82 26.23
C GLY A 45 -11.60 14.68 26.43
N MET A 46 -10.95 13.68 25.80
CA MET A 46 -9.49 13.60 25.77
C MET A 46 -8.87 14.82 25.07
N THR A 47 -7.73 15.29 25.57
CA THR A 47 -6.93 16.34 24.90
C THR A 47 -6.18 15.78 23.71
N LYS A 48 -5.74 16.64 22.80
CA LYS A 48 -4.96 16.24 21.60
C LYS A 48 -3.68 15.49 22.00
N GLU A 49 -3.01 15.91 23.08
CA GLU A 49 -1.81 15.25 23.60
C GLU A 49 -2.11 13.84 24.12
N GLN A 50 -3.26 13.64 24.76
CA GLN A 50 -3.69 12.32 25.22
C GLN A 50 -4.01 11.39 24.04
N VAL A 51 -4.66 11.91 23.00
CA VAL A 51 -4.90 11.16 21.75
C VAL A 51 -3.59 10.80 21.07
N GLU A 52 -2.62 11.71 20.98
CA GLU A 52 -1.27 11.40 20.46
C GLU A 52 -0.55 10.35 21.29
N PHE A 53 -0.76 10.33 22.61
CA PHE A 53 -0.15 9.31 23.47
C PHE A 53 -0.73 7.91 23.19
N VAL A 54 -2.03 7.82 22.90
CA VAL A 54 -2.72 6.54 22.63
C VAL A 54 -2.48 6.05 21.20
N LEU A 55 -2.68 6.91 20.20
CA LEU A 55 -2.64 6.53 18.78
C LEU A 55 -1.35 6.94 18.05
N GLY A 56 -0.45 7.65 18.72
CA GLY A 56 0.67 8.32 18.07
C GLY A 56 0.25 9.58 17.32
N ARG A 57 1.22 10.22 16.65
CA ARG A 57 0.97 11.43 15.86
C ARG A 57 0.33 11.10 14.53
N PRO A 58 -0.73 11.81 14.10
CA PRO A 58 -1.29 11.62 12.78
C PRO A 58 -0.27 12.04 11.72
N ILE A 59 -0.12 11.23 10.68
CA ILE A 59 0.78 11.51 9.55
C ILE A 59 0.22 12.61 8.65
N LEU A 60 -1.11 12.75 8.63
CA LEU A 60 -1.82 13.78 7.88
C LEU A 60 -2.29 14.87 8.84
N LYS A 61 -1.96 16.12 8.52
CA LYS A 61 -2.52 17.30 9.17
C LYS A 61 -3.27 18.09 8.12
N ASP A 62 -4.55 18.34 8.39
CA ASP A 62 -5.36 19.18 7.53
C ASP A 62 -4.88 20.64 7.63
N ALA A 63 -4.72 21.29 6.48
CA ALA A 63 -4.23 22.65 6.39
C ALA A 63 -5.31 23.69 6.74
N PHE A 64 -6.58 23.30 6.67
CA PHE A 64 -7.74 24.17 6.81
C PHE A 64 -8.49 23.94 8.13
N ASP A 65 -8.62 22.69 8.56
CA ASP A 65 -9.25 22.33 9.84
C ASP A 65 -8.21 21.81 10.85
N LYS A 66 -8.02 22.53 11.96
CA LYS A 66 -7.06 22.15 12.99
C LYS A 66 -7.63 21.17 14.02
N ASP A 67 -8.95 20.96 14.02
CA ASP A 67 -9.66 20.17 15.02
C ASP A 67 -10.05 18.77 14.54
N THR A 68 -9.86 18.49 13.24
CA THR A 68 -10.02 17.15 12.66
C THR A 68 -8.67 16.53 12.34
N TRP A 69 -8.39 15.34 12.89
CA TRP A 69 -7.17 14.58 12.64
C TRP A 69 -7.47 13.30 11.87
N TYR A 70 -6.61 12.97 10.91
CA TYR A 70 -6.78 11.81 10.05
C TYR A 70 -5.67 10.80 10.30
N TYR A 71 -6.05 9.61 10.78
CA TYR A 71 -5.20 8.44 10.86
C TYR A 71 -5.54 7.52 9.69
N TYR A 72 -4.69 7.52 8.67
CA TYR A 72 -4.89 6.76 7.43
C TYR A 72 -3.90 5.60 7.38
N TYR A 73 -4.34 4.44 6.90
CA TYR A 73 -3.49 3.29 6.65
C TYR A 73 -3.80 2.70 5.28
N GLU A 74 -2.76 2.46 4.49
CA GLU A 74 -2.86 1.79 3.19
C GLU A 74 -1.75 0.76 3.01
N MET A 75 -2.14 -0.39 2.46
CA MET A 75 -1.22 -1.41 1.98
C MET A 75 -1.25 -1.43 0.46
N LYS A 76 -0.24 -0.82 -0.17
CA LYS A 76 -0.12 -0.76 -1.63
C LYS A 76 0.76 -1.90 -2.15
N ARG A 77 0.26 -2.59 -3.17
CA ARG A 77 0.99 -3.58 -3.99
C ARG A 77 1.77 -2.91 -5.13
#